data_AF-A0A0K0CXZ4-F1
#
_entry.id   AF-A0A0K0CXZ4-F1
#
_cell.length_a   1.000
_cell.length_b   1.000
_cell.length_c   1.000
_cell.angle_alpha   90.00
_cell.angle_beta   90.00
_cell.angle_gamma   90.00
#
_symmetry.space_group_name_H-M   'P 1'
#
loop_
_entity.id
_entity.type
_entity.pdbx_description
1 polymer ?
#
loop_
_entity_poly.entity_id
_entity_poly.type
_entity_poly.pdbx_seq_one_letter_code
_entity_poly.pdbx_strand_id
1 'polypeptide(L)'
;MGVLASRHKTVPRGEGVKLAFDPDEKWSNLYREREKNHLYKWVGVRKGGDLINIYERDGEDGVLKFADEKMTGMLYNEGRQPQVIKAQDYIKWKKGVNVQLGLNDVSGLEMHEMKFKEHQALWKLNKRGVDGENIIHLLLNREEQVCYEIARILLKRYPGLANDIYMGDEMFGKYNAFLQVFLFSL
;
A
#
# COMPACT_ATOMS: atom_id res chain seq x y z
N MET A 1 -45.52 -21.75 -47.56
CA MET A 1 -44.15 -22.12 -47.99
C MET A 1 -43.45 -20.86 -48.46
N GLY A 2 -42.39 -20.41 -47.77
CA GLY A 2 -41.54 -19.30 -48.22
C GLY A 2 -41.19 -18.31 -47.12
N VAL A 3 -40.15 -18.62 -46.36
CA VAL A 3 -39.59 -17.86 -45.23
C VAL A 3 -38.79 -16.66 -45.77
N LEU A 4 -39.11 -15.44 -45.33
CA LEU A 4 -38.25 -14.26 -45.53
C LEU A 4 -37.26 -14.16 -44.36
N ALA A 5 -36.08 -14.72 -44.56
CA ALA A 5 -34.95 -14.62 -43.65
C ALA A 5 -34.35 -13.20 -43.70
N SER A 6 -34.29 -12.54 -42.55
CA SER A 6 -33.62 -11.26 -42.32
C SER A 6 -32.11 -11.41 -42.54
N ARG A 7 -31.55 -10.63 -43.48
CA ARG A 7 -30.10 -10.53 -43.73
C ARG A 7 -29.47 -9.66 -42.64
N HIS A 8 -28.97 -10.27 -41.57
CA HIS A 8 -27.95 -9.64 -40.74
C HIS A 8 -26.58 -9.90 -41.37
N LYS A 9 -26.02 -8.88 -42.01
CA LYS A 9 -24.61 -8.82 -42.39
C LYS A 9 -23.79 -8.75 -41.10
N THR A 10 -23.12 -9.84 -40.75
CA THR A 10 -22.03 -9.83 -39.77
C THR A 10 -20.86 -9.06 -40.36
N VAL A 11 -20.59 -7.88 -39.81
CA VAL A 11 -19.36 -7.12 -40.10
C VAL A 11 -18.20 -7.87 -39.41
N PRO A 12 -17.05 -8.10 -40.07
CA PRO A 12 -15.94 -8.80 -39.45
C PRO A 12 -15.40 -7.95 -38.31
N ARG A 13 -15.24 -8.57 -37.14
CA ARG A 13 -14.58 -7.98 -35.97
C ARG A 13 -13.12 -7.78 -36.33
N GLY A 14 -12.81 -6.62 -36.91
CA GLY A 14 -11.46 -6.19 -37.18
C GLY A 14 -10.64 -6.26 -35.91
N GLU A 15 -9.42 -6.77 -36.04
CA GLU A 15 -8.38 -6.74 -35.02
C GLU A 15 -8.17 -5.29 -34.59
N GLY A 16 -8.88 -4.91 -33.51
CA GLY A 16 -8.77 -3.61 -32.89
C GLY A 16 -7.44 -3.55 -32.17
N VAL A 17 -6.53 -2.77 -32.75
CA VAL A 17 -5.36 -2.12 -32.14
C VAL A 17 -5.49 -2.09 -30.61
N LYS A 18 -4.49 -2.63 -29.88
CA LYS A 18 -4.34 -2.43 -28.43
C LYS A 18 -4.17 -0.93 -28.15
N LEU A 19 -5.27 -0.20 -28.08
CA LEU A 19 -5.32 1.23 -27.81
C LEU A 19 -5.64 1.43 -26.33
N ALA A 20 -4.70 2.11 -25.68
CA ALA A 20 -4.84 2.97 -24.51
C ALA A 20 -5.35 2.34 -23.21
N PHE A 21 -4.53 2.53 -22.17
CA PHE A 21 -4.90 2.61 -20.76
C PHE A 21 -6.40 2.90 -20.55
N ASP A 22 -7.13 1.93 -20.00
CA ASP A 22 -8.49 2.11 -19.53
C ASP A 22 -8.44 2.52 -18.04
N PRO A 23 -8.81 3.76 -17.69
CA PRO A 23 -8.86 4.19 -16.30
C PRO A 23 -9.72 3.25 -15.45
N ASP A 24 -10.85 2.75 -15.96
CA ASP A 24 -11.78 1.91 -15.22
C ASP A 24 -11.17 0.54 -14.89
N GLU A 25 -10.34 0.01 -15.79
CA GLU A 25 -9.57 -1.22 -15.55
C GLU A 25 -8.50 -1.00 -14.48
N LYS A 26 -7.78 0.13 -14.49
CA LYS A 26 -6.83 0.48 -13.43
C LYS A 26 -7.52 0.57 -12.07
N TRP A 27 -8.65 1.29 -11.99
CA TRP A 27 -9.41 1.41 -10.74
C TRP A 27 -9.87 0.03 -10.26
N SER A 28 -10.41 -0.81 -11.15
CA SER A 28 -10.84 -2.17 -10.79
C SER A 28 -9.68 -3.02 -10.26
N ASN A 29 -8.51 -2.97 -10.89
CA ASN A 29 -7.34 -3.70 -10.44
C ASN A 29 -6.83 -3.17 -9.10
N LEU A 30 -6.80 -1.86 -8.91
CA LEU A 30 -6.41 -1.23 -7.65
C LEU A 30 -7.30 -1.71 -6.49
N TYR A 31 -8.63 -1.69 -6.66
CA TYR A 31 -9.55 -2.19 -5.65
C TYR A 31 -9.30 -3.66 -5.31
N ARG A 32 -9.12 -4.51 -6.33
CA ARG A 32 -8.85 -5.94 -6.16
C ARG A 32 -7.56 -6.20 -5.38
N GLU A 33 -6.48 -5.48 -5.69
CA GLU A 33 -5.21 -5.66 -4.99
C GLU A 33 -5.26 -5.14 -3.55
N ARG A 34 -6.03 -4.07 -3.29
CA ARG A 34 -6.30 -3.61 -1.92
C ARG A 34 -7.08 -4.65 -1.12
N GLU A 35 -8.09 -5.31 -1.70
CA GLU A 35 -8.85 -6.36 -0.99
C GLU A 35 -7.98 -7.56 -0.58
N LYS A 36 -6.94 -7.88 -1.37
CA LYS A 36 -6.01 -8.98 -1.04
C LYS A 36 -5.01 -8.61 0.05
N ASN A 37 -4.73 -7.33 0.25
CA ASN A 37 -3.71 -6.88 1.17
C ASN A 37 -4.28 -6.72 2.59
N HIS A 38 -3.74 -7.50 3.52
CA HIS A 38 -4.23 -7.54 4.91
C HIS A 38 -4.18 -6.20 5.63
N LEU A 39 -3.28 -5.28 5.24
CA LEU A 39 -3.16 -3.96 5.86
C LEU A 39 -4.49 -3.18 5.87
N TYR A 40 -5.23 -3.20 4.77
CA TYR A 40 -6.49 -2.48 4.66
C TYR A 40 -7.61 -3.10 5.50
N LYS A 41 -7.56 -4.42 5.72
CA LYS A 41 -8.47 -5.11 6.63
C LYS A 41 -8.12 -4.81 8.10
N TRP A 42 -6.84 -4.84 8.42
CA TRP A 42 -6.34 -4.63 9.77
C TRP A 42 -6.62 -3.22 10.30
N VAL A 43 -6.43 -2.20 9.46
CA VAL A 43 -6.69 -0.80 9.83
C VAL A 43 -8.13 -0.37 9.53
N GLY A 44 -8.75 -0.97 8.51
CA GLY A 44 -10.03 -0.51 7.98
C GLY A 44 -9.87 0.75 7.13
N VAL A 45 -10.53 0.81 5.98
CA VAL A 45 -10.38 1.92 5.01
C VAL A 45 -11.18 3.17 5.43
N ARG A 46 -12.28 3.01 6.19
CA ARG A 46 -13.14 4.14 6.61
C ARG A 46 -13.72 4.00 8.01
N LYS A 47 -14.03 2.78 8.44
CA LYS A 47 -14.58 2.46 9.77
C LYS A 47 -14.12 1.08 10.18
N GLY A 48 -14.11 0.84 11.49
CA GLY A 48 -13.63 -0.41 12.08
C GLY A 48 -12.18 -0.70 11.70
N GLY A 49 -11.82 -1.98 11.77
CA GLY A 49 -10.47 -2.49 11.56
C GLY A 49 -10.14 -3.51 12.64
N ASP A 50 -9.48 -4.61 12.27
CA ASP A 50 -9.15 -5.67 13.24
C ASP A 50 -8.31 -5.12 14.41
N LEU A 51 -7.36 -4.20 14.16
CA LEU A 51 -6.55 -3.61 15.24
C LEU A 51 -7.38 -2.73 16.19
N ILE A 52 -8.33 -1.96 15.67
CA ILE A 52 -9.18 -1.11 16.51
C ILE A 52 -9.99 -2.01 17.45
N ASN A 53 -10.62 -3.06 16.89
CA ASN A 53 -11.39 -4.02 17.68
C ASN A 53 -10.52 -4.75 18.74
N ILE A 54 -9.28 -5.10 18.38
CA ILE A 54 -8.33 -5.73 19.32
C ILE A 54 -7.97 -4.75 20.43
N TYR A 55 -7.66 -3.50 20.10
CA TYR A 55 -7.32 -2.49 21.10
C TYR A 55 -8.49 -2.17 22.02
N GLU A 56 -9.71 -2.04 21.49
CA GLU A 56 -10.90 -1.77 22.30
C GLU A 56 -11.24 -2.94 23.26
N ARG A 57 -10.94 -4.18 22.87
CA ARG A 57 -11.21 -5.37 23.68
C ARG A 57 -10.10 -5.69 24.69
N ASP A 58 -8.85 -5.68 24.22
CA ASP A 58 -7.68 -6.23 24.92
C ASP A 58 -6.62 -5.16 25.23
N GLY A 59 -6.87 -3.90 24.87
CA GLY A 59 -5.96 -2.77 25.13
C GLY A 59 -4.61 -2.88 24.41
N GLU A 60 -3.59 -2.33 25.06
CA GLU A 60 -2.21 -2.32 24.55
C GLU A 60 -1.63 -3.74 24.39
N ASP A 61 -1.92 -4.66 25.31
CA ASP A 61 -1.45 -6.04 25.25
C ASP A 61 -1.96 -6.78 24.01
N GLY A 62 -3.22 -6.53 23.63
CA GLY A 62 -3.79 -7.05 22.39
C GLY A 62 -3.04 -6.56 21.15
N VAL A 63 -2.71 -5.26 21.11
CA VAL A 63 -1.96 -4.66 20.00
C VAL A 63 -0.54 -5.24 19.93
N LEU A 64 0.14 -5.39 21.06
CA LEU A 64 1.49 -5.97 21.12
C LEU A 64 1.50 -7.44 20.67
N LYS A 65 0.53 -8.23 21.13
CA LYS A 65 0.36 -9.63 20.68
C LYS A 65 0.10 -9.70 19.18
N PHE A 66 -0.79 -8.86 18.66
CA PHE A 66 -1.03 -8.76 17.23
C PHE A 66 0.25 -8.44 16.47
N ALA A 67 1.04 -7.49 16.97
CA ALA A 67 2.28 -7.06 16.34
C ALA A 67 3.30 -8.22 16.25
N ASP A 68 3.48 -8.95 17.36
CA ASP A 68 4.40 -10.08 17.40
C ASP A 68 3.96 -11.21 16.45
N GLU A 69 2.67 -11.53 16.41
CA GLU A 69 2.12 -12.63 15.60
C GLU A 69 2.01 -12.31 14.10
N LYS A 70 1.69 -11.05 13.75
CA LYS A 70 1.30 -10.67 12.38
C LYS A 70 2.30 -9.75 11.71
N MET A 71 2.96 -8.86 12.45
CA MET A 71 3.86 -7.86 11.88
C MET A 71 5.30 -8.34 11.77
N THR A 72 5.82 -9.11 12.74
CA THR A 72 7.25 -9.51 12.77
C THR A 72 7.77 -10.06 11.43
N GLY A 73 7.01 -10.93 10.76
CA GLY A 73 7.39 -11.48 9.45
C GLY A 73 7.39 -10.48 8.29
N MET A 74 6.68 -9.36 8.44
CA MET A 74 6.59 -8.27 7.47
C MET A 74 7.70 -7.22 7.65
N LEU A 75 8.45 -7.26 8.74
CA LEU A 75 9.55 -6.35 9.02
C LEU A 75 10.89 -6.92 8.54
N TYR A 76 11.78 -6.05 8.07
CA TYR A 76 13.18 -6.38 7.88
C TYR A 76 13.80 -6.77 9.22
N ASN A 77 14.66 -7.79 9.21
CA ASN A 77 15.36 -8.27 10.40
C ASN A 77 14.44 -8.54 11.60
N GLU A 78 13.20 -8.95 11.35
CA GLU A 78 12.18 -9.22 12.38
C GLU A 78 11.91 -8.02 13.30
N GLY A 79 12.06 -6.80 12.77
CA GLY A 79 11.83 -5.56 13.50
C GLY A 79 13.02 -5.09 14.35
N ARG A 80 14.14 -5.83 14.37
CA ARG A 80 15.31 -5.48 15.18
C ARG A 80 16.09 -4.28 14.65
N GLN A 81 16.27 -4.20 13.33
CA GLN A 81 17.04 -3.12 12.71
C GLN A 81 16.47 -2.77 11.33
N PRO A 82 16.37 -1.46 11.00
CA PRO A 82 16.02 -1.02 9.65
C PRO A 82 17.03 -1.50 8.61
N GLN A 83 16.59 -1.48 7.34
CA GLN A 83 17.43 -1.74 6.18
C GLN A 83 17.50 -0.48 5.31
N VAL A 84 18.67 -0.21 4.72
CA VAL A 84 18.82 0.81 3.67
C VAL A 84 18.05 0.38 2.43
N ILE A 85 17.09 1.18 2.00
CA ILE A 85 16.39 0.99 0.74
C ILE A 85 17.12 1.77 -0.35
N LYS A 86 17.59 1.05 -1.37
CA LYS A 86 18.27 1.64 -2.52
C LYS A 86 17.30 1.92 -3.66
N ALA A 87 17.71 2.75 -4.61
CA ALA A 87 16.93 3.03 -5.81
C ALA A 87 16.54 1.75 -6.57
N GLN A 88 17.46 0.79 -6.64
CA GLN A 88 17.22 -0.50 -7.30
C GLN A 88 16.09 -1.31 -6.62
N ASP A 89 16.02 -1.30 -5.30
CA ASP A 89 14.96 -1.99 -4.54
C ASP A 89 13.59 -1.35 -4.82
N TYR A 90 13.56 -0.01 -4.84
CA TYR A 90 12.36 0.74 -5.17
C TYR A 90 11.87 0.49 -6.60
N ILE A 91 12.76 0.54 -7.58
CA ILE A 91 12.43 0.28 -8.99
C ILE A 91 11.88 -1.14 -9.15
N LYS A 92 12.51 -2.12 -8.51
CA LYS A 92 12.05 -3.52 -8.53
C LYS A 92 10.64 -3.64 -7.94
N TRP A 93 10.39 -3.00 -6.79
CA TRP A 93 9.08 -2.98 -6.16
C TRP A 93 8.03 -2.29 -7.04
N LYS A 94 8.31 -1.08 -7.55
CA LYS A 94 7.38 -0.30 -8.38
C LYS A 94 7.03 -1.02 -9.67
N LYS A 95 7.99 -1.68 -10.32
CA LYS A 95 7.72 -2.57 -11.48
C LYS A 95 6.75 -3.69 -11.12
N GLY A 96 6.94 -4.34 -9.96
CA GLY A 96 6.02 -5.37 -9.47
C GLY A 96 4.59 -4.85 -9.25
N VAL A 97 4.45 -3.68 -8.63
CA VAL A 97 3.15 -3.04 -8.42
C VAL A 97 2.49 -2.66 -9.75
N ASN A 98 3.25 -2.08 -10.68
CA ASN A 98 2.72 -1.73 -12.01
C ASN A 98 2.15 -2.95 -12.74
N VAL A 99 2.85 -4.10 -12.69
CA VAL A 99 2.35 -5.35 -13.26
C VAL A 99 1.04 -5.80 -12.59
N GLN A 100 0.93 -5.71 -11.27
CA GLN A 100 -0.30 -6.05 -10.54
C GLN A 100 -1.47 -5.14 -10.93
N LEU A 101 -1.20 -3.88 -11.25
CA LEU A 101 -2.19 -2.90 -11.69
C LEU A 101 -2.49 -2.95 -13.20
N GLY A 102 -1.83 -3.82 -13.96
CA GLY A 102 -1.98 -3.88 -15.42
C GLY A 102 -1.30 -2.71 -16.16
N LEU A 103 -0.40 -1.99 -15.50
CA LEU A 103 0.32 -0.86 -16.05
C LEU A 103 1.61 -1.32 -16.73
N ASN A 104 1.72 -1.06 -18.03
CA ASN A 104 2.92 -1.38 -18.82
C ASN A 104 3.83 -0.17 -19.06
N ASP A 105 3.43 1.02 -18.60
CA ASP A 105 4.20 2.25 -18.83
C ASP A 105 5.41 2.32 -17.89
N VAL A 106 6.59 2.20 -18.50
CA VAL A 106 7.90 2.29 -17.86
C VAL A 106 8.49 3.70 -17.90
N SER A 107 7.89 4.63 -18.67
CA SER A 107 8.44 5.98 -18.87
C SER A 107 8.47 6.82 -17.58
N GLY A 108 7.52 6.60 -16.68
CA GLY A 108 7.51 7.27 -15.37
C GLY A 108 8.61 6.82 -14.41
N LEU A 109 9.17 5.61 -14.60
CA LEU A 109 10.12 5.02 -13.63
C LEU A 109 11.43 5.80 -13.54
N GLU A 110 11.93 6.34 -14.66
CA GLU A 110 13.18 7.10 -14.70
C GLU A 110 13.06 8.42 -13.89
N MET A 111 11.92 9.11 -14.01
CA MET A 111 11.66 10.31 -13.23
C MET A 111 11.55 10.01 -11.72
N HIS A 112 11.00 8.84 -11.36
CA HIS A 112 10.91 8.42 -9.96
C HIS A 112 12.27 8.00 -9.39
N GLU A 113 13.13 7.35 -10.19
CA GLU A 113 14.51 7.03 -9.80
C GLU A 113 15.30 8.30 -9.48
N MET A 114 15.19 9.35 -10.30
CA MET A 114 15.87 10.63 -10.06
C MET A 114 15.41 11.35 -8.78
N LYS A 115 14.17 11.12 -8.34
CA LYS A 115 13.62 11.70 -7.11
C LYS A 115 13.84 10.82 -5.88
N PHE A 116 14.17 9.55 -6.08
CA PHE A 116 14.34 8.60 -5.00
C PHE A 116 15.58 8.96 -4.18
N LYS A 117 15.42 9.01 -2.85
CA LYS A 117 16.51 9.14 -1.91
C LYS A 117 16.60 7.88 -1.08
N GLU A 118 17.82 7.35 -0.97
CA GLU A 118 18.08 6.24 -0.07
C GLU A 118 17.68 6.62 1.35
N HIS A 119 16.99 5.71 2.01
CA HIS A 119 16.48 5.92 3.35
C HIS A 119 16.43 4.59 4.09
N GLN A 120 16.35 4.66 5.41
CA GLN A 120 16.12 3.48 6.24
C GLN A 120 14.63 3.10 6.19
N ALA A 121 14.32 1.82 6.13
CA ALA A 121 12.97 1.31 6.28
C ALA A 121 12.99 0.06 7.16
N LEU A 122 12.00 -0.07 8.05
CA LEU A 122 11.82 -1.29 8.83
C LEU A 122 10.79 -2.20 8.17
N TRP A 123 9.78 -1.66 7.48
CA TRP A 123 8.77 -2.45 6.80
C TRP A 123 9.25 -2.93 5.41
N LYS A 124 9.12 -4.23 5.12
CA LYS A 124 9.52 -4.82 3.85
C LYS A 124 8.74 -4.23 2.67
N LEU A 125 9.44 -3.78 1.62
CA LEU A 125 8.80 -3.18 0.44
C LEU A 125 7.74 -4.09 -0.18
N ASN A 126 8.01 -5.39 -0.32
CA ASN A 126 7.09 -6.37 -0.88
C ASN A 126 5.92 -6.75 0.05
N LYS A 127 5.83 -6.15 1.24
CA LYS A 127 4.73 -6.32 2.20
C LYS A 127 3.95 -5.03 2.41
N ARG A 128 4.24 -3.97 1.64
CA ARG A 128 3.54 -2.68 1.71
C ARG A 128 2.17 -2.74 1.02
N GLY A 129 1.37 -1.71 1.26
CA GLY A 129 0.15 -1.45 0.50
C GLY A 129 0.44 -1.15 -0.96
N VAL A 130 -0.62 -1.05 -1.76
CA VAL A 130 -0.52 -0.85 -3.23
C VAL A 130 0.09 0.51 -3.55
N ASP A 131 -0.12 1.52 -2.70
CA ASP A 131 0.45 2.85 -2.82
C ASP A 131 1.75 2.99 -2.00
N GLY A 132 2.31 1.88 -1.50
CA GLY A 132 3.55 1.87 -0.76
C GLY A 132 3.46 2.34 0.69
N GLU A 133 2.25 2.38 1.25
CA GLU A 133 1.97 2.60 2.65
C GLU A 133 2.34 1.37 3.52
N ASN A 134 2.46 1.61 4.82
CA ASN A 134 2.55 0.56 5.84
C ASN A 134 1.41 0.76 6.83
N ILE A 135 1.34 -0.08 7.86
CA ILE A 135 0.24 -0.02 8.84
C ILE A 135 0.18 1.33 9.60
N ILE A 136 1.33 1.94 9.90
CA ILE A 136 1.40 3.21 10.62
C ILE A 136 0.84 4.34 9.74
N HIS A 137 1.26 4.39 8.48
CA HIS A 137 0.73 5.37 7.52
C HIS A 137 -0.80 5.33 7.44
N LEU A 138 -1.37 4.12 7.37
CA LEU A 138 -2.82 3.94 7.31
C LEU A 138 -3.53 4.35 8.60
N LEU A 139 -2.98 3.98 9.77
CA LEU A 139 -3.54 4.36 11.06
C LEU A 139 -3.56 5.88 11.24
N LEU A 140 -2.45 6.55 10.91
CA LEU A 140 -2.36 8.00 11.00
C LEU A 140 -3.33 8.70 10.04
N ASN A 141 -3.55 8.14 8.86
CA ASN A 141 -4.50 8.67 7.88
C ASN A 141 -5.97 8.53 8.30
N ARG A 142 -6.28 7.77 9.37
CA ARG A 142 -7.65 7.68 9.90
C ARG A 142 -8.06 8.90 10.71
N GLU A 143 -7.11 9.68 11.21
CA GLU A 143 -7.36 10.87 12.02
C GLU A 143 -8.25 10.61 13.26
N GLU A 144 -8.22 9.39 13.79
CA GLU A 144 -8.96 8.96 14.97
C GLU A 144 -8.03 8.77 16.17
N GLN A 145 -8.44 9.21 17.36
CA GLN A 145 -7.61 9.13 18.57
C GLN A 145 -7.14 7.69 18.86
N VAL A 146 -8.02 6.71 18.68
CA VAL A 146 -7.70 5.28 18.87
C VAL A 146 -6.58 4.83 17.93
N CYS A 147 -6.58 5.30 16.68
CA CYS A 147 -5.55 4.97 15.70
C CYS A 147 -4.20 5.60 16.06
N TYR A 148 -4.19 6.81 16.61
CA TYR A 148 -2.98 7.45 17.12
C TYR A 148 -2.38 6.69 18.30
N GLU A 149 -3.20 6.23 19.24
CA GLU A 149 -2.74 5.41 20.37
C GLU A 149 -2.16 4.07 19.91
N ILE A 150 -2.84 3.39 18.98
CA ILE A 150 -2.34 2.14 18.39
C ILE A 150 -1.01 2.38 17.68
N ALA A 151 -0.91 3.43 16.85
CA ALA A 151 0.32 3.77 16.15
C ALA A 151 1.48 4.05 17.14
N ARG A 152 1.20 4.75 18.24
CA ARG A 152 2.16 5.02 19.32
C ARG A 152 2.67 3.73 19.96
N ILE A 153 1.78 2.80 20.28
CA ILE A 153 2.14 1.48 20.84
C ILE A 153 3.07 0.72 19.87
N LEU A 154 2.69 0.67 18.59
CA LEU A 154 3.49 -0.01 17.57
C LEU A 154 4.86 0.64 17.35
N LEU A 155 4.94 1.97 17.40
CA LEU A 155 6.21 2.71 17.31
C LEU A 155 7.10 2.47 18.53
N LYS A 156 6.54 2.36 19.74
CA LYS A 156 7.31 1.96 20.93
C LYS A 156 7.84 0.54 20.79
N ARG A 157 7.02 -0.38 20.26
CA ARG A 157 7.41 -1.78 20.05
C ARG A 157 8.48 -1.94 18.96
N TYR A 158 8.36 -1.18 17.87
CA TYR A 158 9.27 -1.20 16.74
C TYR A 158 9.71 0.21 16.34
N PRO A 159 10.67 0.82 17.08
CA PRO A 159 11.08 2.20 16.85
C PRO A 159 11.59 2.48 15.43
N GLY A 160 12.14 1.45 14.76
CA GLY A 160 12.60 1.56 13.38
C GLY A 160 11.52 1.93 12.36
N LEU A 161 10.23 1.69 12.66
CA LEU A 161 9.09 2.08 11.81
C LEU A 161 9.01 3.60 11.60
N ALA A 162 9.58 4.40 12.52
CA ALA A 162 9.68 5.84 12.38
C ALA A 162 10.46 6.29 11.13
N ASN A 163 11.33 5.42 10.59
CA ASN A 163 12.11 5.73 9.38
C ASN A 163 11.35 5.43 8.08
N ASP A 164 10.25 4.66 8.15
CA ASP A 164 9.54 4.24 6.96
C ASP A 164 8.90 5.44 6.25
N ILE A 165 9.20 5.57 4.95
CA ILE A 165 8.63 6.64 4.10
C ILE A 165 7.45 6.09 3.30
N TYR A 166 6.44 6.92 3.05
CA TYR A 166 5.34 6.63 2.13
C TYR A 166 5.82 6.74 0.68
N MET A 167 5.57 5.70 -0.13
CA MET A 167 6.21 5.54 -1.44
C MET A 167 5.33 5.89 -2.65
N GLY A 168 4.07 6.27 -2.43
CA GLY A 168 3.12 6.59 -3.50
C GLY A 168 3.34 8.00 -4.07
N ASP A 169 2.96 8.15 -5.34
CA ASP A 169 3.40 9.26 -6.21
C ASP A 169 2.85 10.62 -5.78
N GLU A 170 1.70 10.67 -5.09
CA GLU A 170 1.05 11.92 -4.66
C GLU A 170 1.58 12.48 -3.33
N MET A 171 2.21 11.63 -2.52
CA MET A 171 2.54 11.93 -1.12
C MET A 171 3.99 11.60 -0.72
N PHE A 172 4.85 11.29 -1.70
CA PHE A 172 6.27 11.05 -1.50
C PHE A 172 6.90 12.18 -0.67
N GLY A 173 7.33 11.87 0.56
CA GLY A 173 7.96 12.80 1.51
C GLY A 173 7.01 13.59 2.44
N LYS A 174 5.70 13.70 2.16
CA LYS A 174 4.76 14.46 3.03
C LYS A 174 4.43 13.75 4.33
N TYR A 175 4.18 12.44 4.29
CA TYR A 175 3.89 11.66 5.50
C TYR A 175 5.09 11.52 6.43
N ASN A 176 6.32 11.59 5.91
CA ASN A 176 7.52 11.58 6.75
C ASN A 176 7.55 12.81 7.68
N ALA A 177 7.15 13.99 7.18
CA ALA A 177 7.03 15.18 8.01
C ALA A 177 5.93 15.02 9.08
N PHE A 178 4.78 14.44 8.72
CA PHE A 178 3.70 14.18 9.68
C PHE A 178 4.11 13.17 10.77
N LEU A 179 4.77 12.07 10.39
CA LEU A 179 5.34 11.09 11.32
C LEU A 179 6.37 11.72 12.25
N GLN A 180 7.25 12.57 11.71
CA GLN A 180 8.26 13.26 12.49
C GLN A 180 7.62 14.22 13.52
N VAL A 181 6.63 15.01 13.11
CA VAL A 181 5.88 15.90 14.02
C VAL A 181 5.12 15.09 15.07
N PHE A 182 4.46 14.00 14.67
CA PHE A 182 3.77 13.10 15.58
C PHE A 182 4.73 12.53 16.63
N LEU A 183 5.91 12.03 16.22
CA LEU A 183 6.95 11.55 17.14
C LEU A 183 7.47 12.61 18.10
N PHE A 184 7.54 13.89 17.69
CA PHE A 184 7.90 14.99 18.59
C PHE A 184 6.80 15.37 19.60
N SER A 185 5.55 14.96 19.35
CA SER A 185 4.41 15.20 20.23
C SER A 185 4.08 14.05 21.19
N LEU A 186 4.81 12.93 21.07
CA LEU A 186 4.73 11.76 21.95
C LEU A 186 5.67 11.87 23.15
#